data_AF-A0A847ELT2-F1
#
_entry.id   AF-A0A847ELT2-F1
#
_cell.length_a   1.000
_cell.length_b   1.000
_cell.length_c   1.000
_cell.angle_alpha   90.00
_cell.angle_beta   90.00
_cell.angle_gamma   90.00
#
_symmetry.space_group_name_H-M   'P 1'
#
loop_
_entity.id
_entity.type
_entity.pdbx_description
1 polymer ?
#
loop_
_entity_poly.entity_id
_entity_poly.type
_entity_poly.pdbx_seq_one_letter_code
_entity_poly.pdbx_strand_id
1 'polypeptide(L)'
;RAKIEAAIANARAVVGLWDAGRTLTDLVWAHAPAPRPEAERPRTWTDVPTTSPEAVALAKELKSVGFRFLGPTTAYASMQACGLVDDHLAGCPVVAARR
;
A
#
# COMPACT_ATOMS: atom_id res chain seq x y z
N ARG A 1 -9.31 12.13 18.45
CA ARG A 1 -8.24 11.62 19.35
C ARG A 1 -7.63 10.30 18.87
N ALA A 2 -8.39 9.22 18.65
CA ALA A 2 -7.83 7.90 18.29
C ALA A 2 -6.88 7.87 17.07
N LYS A 3 -7.17 8.63 15.99
CA LYS A 3 -6.27 8.76 14.84
C LYS A 3 -4.93 9.46 15.17
N ILE A 4 -4.91 10.38 16.13
CA ILE A 4 -3.68 11.05 16.59
C ILE A 4 -2.81 10.05 17.35
N GLU A 5 -3.42 9.30 18.28
CA GLU A 5 -2.71 8.25 19.02
C GLU A 5 -2.20 7.14 18.08
N ALA A 6 -2.93 6.86 17.01
CA ALA A 6 -2.48 5.93 15.97
C ALA A 6 -1.23 6.44 15.24
N ALA A 7 -1.16 7.72 14.88
CA ALA A 7 0.03 8.30 14.27
C ALA A 7 1.27 8.16 15.19
N ILE A 8 1.11 8.44 16.49
CA ILE A 8 2.19 8.27 17.48
C ILE A 8 2.58 6.79 17.62
N ALA A 9 1.61 5.88 17.70
CA ALA A 9 1.88 4.45 17.79
C ALA A 9 2.58 3.91 16.52
N ASN A 10 2.17 4.34 15.34
CA ASN A 10 2.76 3.95 14.06
C ASN A 10 4.21 4.47 13.96
N ALA A 11 4.49 5.69 14.41
CA ALA A 11 5.87 6.21 14.46
C ALA A 11 6.78 5.38 15.37
N ARG A 12 6.27 4.96 16.54
CA ARG A 12 7.00 4.04 17.44
C ARG A 12 7.22 2.67 16.82
N ALA A 13 6.23 2.15 16.09
CA ALA A 13 6.36 0.88 15.36
C ALA A 13 7.48 0.96 14.30
N VAL A 14 7.61 2.10 13.60
CA VAL A 14 8.73 2.31 12.68
C VAL A 14 10.08 2.25 13.40
N VAL A 15 10.24 2.94 14.54
CA VAL A 15 11.47 2.86 15.35
C VAL A 15 11.75 1.41 15.78
N GLY A 16 10.72 0.69 16.25
CA GLY A 16 10.85 -0.71 16.64
C GLY A 16 11.26 -1.64 15.49
N LEU A 17 10.86 -1.35 14.25
CA LEU A 17 11.37 -2.06 13.06
C LEU A 17 12.88 -1.84 12.90
N TRP A 18 13.34 -0.59 12.99
CA TRP A 18 14.77 -0.26 12.89
C TRP A 18 15.59 -0.95 13.97
N ASP A 19 15.11 -0.95 15.21
CA ASP A 19 15.77 -1.65 16.34
C ASP A 19 15.87 -3.17 16.09
N ALA A 20 14.90 -3.74 15.36
CA ALA A 20 14.90 -5.15 14.93
C ALA A 20 15.68 -5.41 13.62
N GLY A 21 16.38 -4.41 13.08
CA GLY A 21 17.22 -4.54 11.88
C GLY A 21 16.44 -4.61 10.56
N ARG A 22 15.19 -4.14 10.51
CA ARG A 22 14.35 -4.11 9.31
C ARG A 22 13.76 -2.71 9.10
N THR A 23 13.63 -2.26 7.86
CA THR A 23 13.00 -0.96 7.61
C THR A 23 11.51 -1.09 7.27
N LEU A 24 10.77 0.02 7.35
CA LEU A 24 9.40 0.08 6.83
C LEU A 24 9.36 -0.19 5.32
N THR A 25 10.36 0.30 4.59
CA THR A 25 10.52 0.05 3.15
C THR A 25 10.62 -1.45 2.87
N ASP A 26 11.51 -2.17 3.56
CA ASP A 26 11.67 -3.61 3.38
C ASP A 26 10.37 -4.36 3.67
N LEU A 27 9.64 -3.95 4.71
CA LEU A 27 8.35 -4.53 5.03
C LEU A 27 7.33 -4.29 3.92
N VAL A 28 7.14 -3.04 3.49
CA VAL A 28 6.14 -2.68 2.49
C VAL A 28 6.44 -3.34 1.13
N TRP A 29 7.69 -3.28 0.67
CA TRP A 29 8.08 -3.86 -0.62
C TRP A 29 8.11 -5.38 -0.65
N ALA A 30 8.23 -6.06 0.51
CA ALA A 30 8.04 -7.52 0.58
C ALA A 30 6.62 -7.96 0.20
N HIS A 31 5.65 -7.04 0.23
CA HIS A 31 4.26 -7.27 -0.22
C HIS A 31 3.94 -6.62 -1.57
N ALA A 32 4.94 -6.14 -2.31
CA ALA A 32 4.67 -5.56 -3.63
C ALA A 32 4.18 -6.67 -4.59
N PRO A 33 3.03 -6.51 -5.25
CA PRO A 33 2.57 -7.45 -6.26
C PRO A 33 3.49 -7.40 -7.49
N ALA A 34 3.38 -8.42 -8.33
CA ALA A 34 3.96 -8.34 -9.67
C ALA A 34 3.35 -7.15 -10.43
N PRO A 35 4.12 -6.44 -11.27
CA PRO A 35 3.58 -5.37 -12.09
C PRO A 35 2.40 -5.85 -12.94
N ARG A 36 1.31 -5.07 -12.92
CA ARG A 36 0.12 -5.36 -13.72
C ARG A 36 0.46 -5.30 -15.22
N PRO A 37 0.06 -6.29 -16.04
CA PRO A 37 0.19 -6.20 -17.49
C PRO A 37 -0.59 -5.01 -18.06
N GLU A 38 -0.04 -4.32 -19.06
CA GLU A 38 -0.68 -3.15 -19.66
C GLU A 38 -2.07 -3.46 -20.26
N ALA A 39 -2.27 -4.70 -20.75
CA ALA A 39 -3.55 -5.17 -21.27
C ALA A 39 -4.65 -5.24 -20.20
N GLU A 40 -4.29 -5.33 -18.92
CA GLU A 40 -5.19 -5.44 -17.76
C GLU A 40 -5.42 -4.10 -17.05
N ARG A 41 -4.87 -3.00 -17.58
CA ARG A 41 -5.00 -1.68 -16.96
C ARG A 41 -6.49 -1.26 -16.85
N PRO A 42 -6.95 -0.77 -15.68
CA PRO A 42 -8.33 -0.32 -15.49
C PRO A 42 -8.75 0.70 -16.54
N ARG A 43 -9.96 0.59 -17.09
CA ARG A 43 -10.48 1.56 -18.07
C ARG A 43 -11.41 2.58 -17.41
N THR A 44 -12.07 2.16 -16.34
CA THR A 44 -13.02 2.94 -15.57
C THR A 44 -12.76 2.77 -14.08
N TRP A 45 -13.29 3.67 -13.25
CA TRP A 45 -13.14 3.59 -11.79
C TRP A 45 -13.78 2.35 -11.18
N THR A 46 -14.79 1.76 -11.83
CA THR A 46 -15.39 0.50 -11.37
C THR A 46 -14.49 -0.71 -11.57
N ASP A 47 -13.48 -0.61 -12.45
CA ASP A 47 -12.48 -1.67 -12.67
C ASP A 47 -11.35 -1.62 -11.63
N VAL A 48 -11.21 -0.51 -10.89
CA VAL A 48 -10.18 -0.36 -9.86
C VAL A 48 -10.63 -1.10 -8.61
N PRO A 49 -9.90 -2.15 -8.18
CA PRO A 49 -10.28 -2.89 -6.98
C PRO A 49 -10.08 -2.02 -5.73
N THR A 50 -10.80 -2.35 -4.66
CA THR A 50 -10.70 -1.64 -3.37
C THR A 50 -9.74 -2.31 -2.39
N THR A 51 -9.23 -3.49 -2.74
CA THR A 51 -8.26 -4.28 -1.97
C THR A 51 -7.60 -5.33 -2.88
N SER A 52 -6.52 -5.95 -2.41
CA SER A 52 -5.92 -7.14 -3.02
C SER A 52 -5.46 -8.15 -1.93
N PRO A 53 -5.12 -9.40 -2.29
CA PRO A 53 -4.51 -10.35 -1.36
C PRO A 53 -3.23 -9.81 -0.69
N GLU A 54 -2.40 -9.09 -1.44
CA GLU A 54 -1.17 -8.47 -0.96
C GLU A 54 -1.47 -7.36 0.05
N ALA A 55 -2.48 -6.53 -0.20
CA ALA A 55 -2.91 -5.51 0.77
C ALA A 55 -3.46 -6.12 2.06
N VAL A 56 -4.15 -7.26 1.99
CA VAL A 56 -4.58 -8.01 3.18
C VAL A 56 -3.36 -8.51 3.97
N ALA A 57 -2.37 -9.06 3.28
CA ALA A 57 -1.12 -9.53 3.89
C ALA A 57 -0.33 -8.38 4.53
N LEU A 58 -0.15 -7.27 3.81
CA LEU A 58 0.51 -6.06 4.28
C LEU A 58 -0.20 -5.49 5.52
N ALA A 59 -1.53 -5.36 5.49
CA ALA A 59 -2.30 -4.86 6.63
C ALA A 59 -2.14 -5.76 7.87
N LYS A 60 -2.10 -7.08 7.67
CA LYS A 60 -1.89 -8.06 8.75
C LYS A 60 -0.50 -7.91 9.36
N GLU A 61 0.55 -7.75 8.55
CA GLU A 61 1.91 -7.63 9.03
C GLU A 61 2.20 -6.26 9.66
N LEU A 62 1.71 -5.17 9.08
CA LEU A 62 1.79 -3.85 9.72
C LEU A 62 1.11 -3.87 11.10
N LYS A 63 -0.04 -4.52 11.22
CA LYS A 63 -0.73 -4.68 12.51
C LYS A 63 0.08 -5.52 13.50
N SER A 64 0.79 -6.57 13.06
CA SER A 64 1.60 -7.41 13.95
C SER A 64 2.81 -6.65 14.52
N VAL A 65 3.35 -5.68 13.80
CA VAL A 65 4.44 -4.80 14.28
C VAL A 65 3.95 -3.53 14.98
N GLY A 66 2.64 -3.41 15.22
CA GLY A 66 2.05 -2.37 16.09
C GLY A 66 1.38 -1.20 15.38
N PHE A 67 1.28 -1.21 14.04
CA PHE A 67 0.52 -0.17 13.33
C PHE A 67 -0.99 -0.27 13.64
N ARG A 68 -1.64 0.89 13.58
CA ARG A 68 -3.06 1.11 13.85
C ARG A 68 -3.70 1.89 12.69
N PHE A 69 -5.01 1.74 12.53
CA PHE A 69 -5.81 2.38 11.47
C PHE A 69 -5.42 1.99 10.03
N LEU A 70 -4.79 0.82 9.86
CA LEU A 70 -4.42 0.24 8.57
C LEU A 70 -5.14 -1.10 8.38
N GLY A 71 -6.34 -1.04 7.82
CA GLY A 71 -7.05 -2.23 7.31
C GLY A 71 -6.70 -2.50 5.84
N PRO A 72 -7.17 -3.61 5.24
CA PRO A 72 -6.83 -3.98 3.86
C PRO A 72 -7.08 -2.88 2.82
N THR A 73 -8.22 -2.19 2.88
CA THR A 73 -8.52 -1.07 1.97
C THR A 73 -7.55 0.10 2.13
N THR A 74 -7.19 0.46 3.37
CA THR A 74 -6.21 1.52 3.62
C THR A 74 -4.82 1.10 3.14
N ALA A 75 -4.43 -0.16 3.37
CA ALA A 75 -3.17 -0.70 2.88
C ALA A 75 -3.12 -0.68 1.35
N TYR A 76 -4.20 -1.09 0.67
CA TYR A 76 -4.28 -1.04 -0.79
C TYR A 76 -4.17 0.40 -1.32
N ALA A 77 -4.89 1.35 -0.70
CA ALA A 77 -4.77 2.76 -1.04
C ALA A 77 -3.34 3.30 -0.82
N SER A 78 -2.64 2.86 0.24
CA SER A 78 -1.23 3.19 0.46
C SER A 78 -0.33 2.57 -0.61
N MET A 79 -0.57 1.32 -1.02
CA MET A 79 0.18 0.66 -2.10
C MET A 79 0.03 1.42 -3.43
N GLN A 80 -1.18 1.87 -3.76
CA GLN A 80 -1.42 2.74 -4.92
C GLN A 80 -0.66 4.07 -4.79
N ALA A 81 -0.81 4.76 -3.66
CA ALA A 81 -0.19 6.07 -3.43
C ALA A 81 1.35 6.03 -3.42
N CYS A 82 1.94 4.92 -2.95
CA CYS A 82 3.38 4.72 -2.88
C CYS A 82 3.96 4.02 -4.12
N GLY A 83 3.14 3.72 -5.14
CA GLY A 83 3.61 3.16 -6.41
C GLY A 83 3.92 1.67 -6.40
N LEU A 84 3.49 0.92 -5.38
CA LEU A 84 3.52 -0.55 -5.40
C LEU A 84 2.47 -1.11 -6.35
N VAL A 85 1.39 -0.38 -6.56
CA VAL A 85 0.31 -0.71 -7.48
C VAL A 85 0.08 0.49 -8.40
N ASP A 86 0.13 0.25 -9.72
CA ASP A 86 -0.24 1.25 -10.73
C ASP A 86 -1.67 0.97 -11.22
N ASP A 87 -2.64 1.61 -10.57
CA ASP A 87 -4.05 1.59 -10.97
C ASP A 87 -4.49 2.87 -11.70
N HIS A 88 -3.54 3.64 -12.26
CA HIS A 88 -3.93 4.71 -13.18
C HIS A 88 -4.76 4.13 -14.33
N LEU A 89 -5.89 4.77 -14.64
CA LEU A 89 -6.74 4.36 -15.74
C LEU A 89 -5.97 4.40 -17.07
N ALA A 90 -6.35 3.57 -18.04
CA ALA A 90 -5.73 3.51 -19.37
C ALA A 90 -5.72 4.85 -20.11
N GLY A 91 -6.74 5.70 -19.89
CA GLY A 91 -6.82 7.06 -20.44
C GLY A 91 -6.17 8.14 -19.57
N CYS A 92 -5.50 7.79 -18.48
CA CYS A 92 -4.86 8.77 -17.60
C CYS A 92 -3.73 9.50 -18.34
N PRO A 93 -3.63 10.84 -18.29
CA PRO A 93 -2.57 11.59 -18.96
C PRO A 93 -1.15 11.14 -18.57
N VAL A 94 -0.94 10.73 -17.32
CA VAL A 94 0.34 10.20 -16.83
C VAL A 94 0.71 8.89 -17.54
N VAL A 95 -0.27 8.02 -17.81
CA VAL A 95 -0.05 6.76 -18.55
C VAL A 95 0.15 7.03 -20.04
N ALA A 96 -0.70 7.89 -20.62
CA ALA A 96 -0.62 8.24 -22.03
C ALA A 96 0.73 8.89 -22.40
N ALA A 97 1.32 9.67 -21.49
CA ALA A 97 2.62 10.29 -21.69
C ALA A 97 3.84 9.36 -21.53
N ARG A 98 3.66 8.13 -21.02
CA ARG A 98 4.74 7.12 -20.85
C ARG A 98 4.91 6.20 -22.08
N ARG A 99 3.97 6.25 -23.02
CA ARG A 99 4.00 5.49 -24.27
C ARG A 99 4.73 6.27 -25.35
#